data_AF-A0A3D5FL17-F1
#
_entry.id   AF-A0A3D5FL17-F1
#
_cell.length_a   1.000
_cell.length_b   1.000
_cell.length_c   1.000
_cell.angle_alpha   90.00
_cell.angle_beta   90.00
_cell.angle_gamma   90.00
#
_symmetry.space_group_name_H-M   'P 1'
#
loop_
_entity.id
_entity.type
_entity.pdbx_description
1 polymer ?
#
loop_
_entity_poly.entity_id
_entity_poly.type
_entity_poly.pdbx_seq_one_letter_code
_entity_poly.pdbx_strand_id
1 'polypeptide(L)'
;YEIVVVARDGFGDDGGRVDQMELRSRNGDVVTVTGNNFRREFNLKSNWYGATFGPPDASAEFPEQRFDEYRLTTGYTGEEWALVTSGADYLSMSPAEFQRAAIWVTSFLLNLSQDPDGPDPLDPPPNVDGLNRATTAYLVSEGDQVAAEHVAGAFSVNGAEAQKVAVTVLVFLVGMSKAREE
;
A
#
# COMPACT_ATOMS: atom_id res chain seq x y z
N TYR A 1 0.09 -39.40 0.72
CA TYR A 1 0.53 -38.23 -0.03
C TYR A 1 0.73 -37.10 0.95
N GLU A 2 1.82 -36.36 0.81
CA GLU A 2 2.12 -35.12 1.51
C GLU A 2 1.99 -33.97 0.50
N ILE A 3 1.39 -32.86 0.92
CA ILE A 3 1.28 -31.65 0.11
C ILE A 3 2.26 -30.65 0.66
N VAL A 4 3.23 -30.23 -0.16
CA VAL A 4 4.26 -29.27 0.24
C VAL A 4 4.14 -28.03 -0.63
N VAL A 5 4.10 -26.86 0.00
CA VAL A 5 4.24 -25.58 -0.70
C VAL A 5 5.71 -25.34 -0.99
N VAL A 6 6.08 -25.20 -2.26
CA VAL A 6 7.48 -25.12 -2.70
C VAL A 6 7.87 -23.71 -3.11
N ALA A 7 6.93 -22.96 -3.69
CA ALA A 7 7.13 -21.56 -3.98
C ALA A 7 5.86 -20.78 -3.66
N ARG A 8 6.05 -19.55 -3.18
CA ARG A 8 5.00 -18.56 -3.03
C ARG A 8 5.35 -17.34 -3.86
N ASP A 9 4.33 -16.58 -4.26
CA ASP A 9 4.48 -15.38 -5.09
C ASP A 9 5.02 -14.15 -4.34
N GLY A 10 5.22 -14.26 -3.01
CA GLY A 10 5.81 -13.21 -2.19
C GLY A 10 4.87 -12.05 -1.81
N PHE A 11 3.57 -12.11 -2.15
CA PHE A 11 2.62 -11.03 -1.85
C PHE A 11 1.81 -11.22 -0.55
N GLY A 12 2.04 -10.37 0.45
CA GLY A 12 1.31 -10.36 1.74
C GLY A 12 2.13 -10.92 2.92
N ASP A 13 1.67 -10.65 4.15
CA ASP A 13 2.44 -10.87 5.40
C ASP A 13 2.80 -12.35 5.68
N ASP A 14 2.07 -13.30 5.08
CA ASP A 14 2.35 -14.74 5.17
C ASP A 14 3.32 -15.27 4.09
N GLY A 15 4.02 -14.37 3.39
CA GLY A 15 5.02 -14.70 2.37
C GLY A 15 4.43 -15.05 1.00
N GLY A 16 3.20 -14.64 0.69
CA GLY A 16 2.59 -14.84 -0.63
C GLY A 16 1.62 -16.01 -0.76
N ARG A 17 0.92 -16.04 -1.90
CA ARG A 17 0.08 -17.18 -2.33
C ARG A 17 0.96 -18.30 -2.85
N VAL A 18 0.46 -19.53 -2.78
CA VAL A 18 1.15 -20.69 -3.33
C VAL A 18 1.25 -20.58 -4.84
N ASP A 19 2.47 -20.41 -5.34
CA ASP A 19 2.80 -20.38 -6.77
C ASP A 19 3.06 -21.79 -7.30
N GLN A 20 3.72 -22.61 -6.47
CA GLN A 20 4.04 -24.00 -6.76
C GLN A 20 3.83 -24.89 -5.53
N MET A 21 3.19 -26.04 -5.73
CA MET A 21 3.09 -27.09 -4.73
C MET A 21 3.56 -28.44 -5.28
N GLU A 22 4.02 -29.31 -4.39
CA GLU A 22 4.38 -30.68 -4.68
C GLU A 22 3.45 -31.65 -3.97
N LEU A 23 2.96 -32.64 -4.73
CA LEU A 23 2.30 -33.82 -4.19
C LEU A 23 3.35 -34.93 -4.10
N ARG A 24 3.77 -35.25 -2.88
CA ARG A 24 4.78 -36.27 -2.61
C ARG A 24 4.09 -37.56 -2.19
N SER A 25 4.27 -38.61 -2.97
CA SER A 25 3.74 -39.93 -2.68
C SER A 25 4.61 -40.67 -1.67
N ARG A 26 4.04 -41.65 -0.97
CA ARG A 26 4.77 -42.44 0.05
C ARG A 26 5.86 -43.35 -0.55
N ASN A 27 5.81 -43.58 -1.85
CA ASN A 27 6.81 -44.33 -2.62
C ASN A 27 7.93 -43.45 -3.21
N GLY A 28 7.93 -42.14 -2.93
CA GLY A 28 8.97 -41.21 -3.38
C GLY A 28 8.65 -40.43 -4.66
N ASP A 29 7.51 -40.69 -5.31
CA ASP A 29 7.11 -39.92 -6.49
C ASP A 29 6.74 -38.49 -6.10
N VAL A 30 7.26 -37.50 -6.84
CA VAL A 30 6.98 -36.08 -6.63
C VAL A 30 6.31 -35.52 -7.88
N VAL A 31 5.09 -34.99 -7.72
CA VAL A 31 4.37 -34.30 -8.79
C VAL A 31 4.28 -32.82 -8.46
N THR A 32 4.92 -32.00 -9.31
CA THR A 32 4.86 -30.55 -9.20
C THR A 32 3.60 -30.01 -9.88
N VAL A 33 2.78 -29.29 -9.11
CA VAL A 33 1.57 -28.62 -9.58
C VAL A 33 1.76 -27.12 -9.47
N THR A 34 1.69 -26.43 -10.60
CA THR A 34 1.61 -24.97 -10.67
C THR A 34 0.17 -24.54 -10.94
N GLY A 35 -0.19 -23.31 -10.57
CA GLY A 35 -1.51 -22.75 -10.89
C GLY A 35 -1.85 -22.79 -12.39
N ASN A 36 -0.84 -22.66 -13.26
CA ASN A 36 -0.99 -22.72 -14.71
C ASN A 36 -1.22 -24.14 -15.25
N ASN A 37 -0.56 -25.15 -14.68
CA ASN A 37 -0.77 -26.55 -15.05
C ASN A 37 -2.17 -27.01 -14.65
N PHE A 38 -2.61 -26.65 -13.43
CA PHE A 38 -3.96 -26.96 -12.95
C PHE A 38 -5.04 -26.31 -13.83
N ARG A 39 -4.87 -25.03 -14.19
CA ARG A 39 -5.78 -24.32 -15.12
C ARG A 39 -5.96 -25.09 -16.43
N ARG A 40 -4.84 -25.51 -17.04
CA ARG A 40 -4.84 -26.19 -18.34
C ARG A 40 -5.51 -27.56 -18.26
N GLU A 41 -5.21 -28.33 -17.22
CA GLU A 41 -5.70 -29.70 -17.07
C GLU A 41 -7.21 -29.75 -16.81
N PHE A 42 -7.75 -28.79 -16.05
CA PHE A 42 -9.17 -28.72 -15.71
C PHE A 42 -9.98 -27.78 -16.61
N ASN A 43 -9.39 -27.29 -17.71
CA ASN A 43 -10.02 -26.36 -18.67
C ASN A 43 -10.69 -25.14 -17.98
N LEU A 44 -10.04 -24.61 -16.94
CA LEU A 44 -10.57 -23.50 -16.17
C LEU A 44 -10.32 -22.19 -16.93
N LYS A 45 -11.34 -21.32 -16.98
CA LYS A 45 -11.25 -19.99 -17.62
C LYS A 45 -10.34 -19.02 -16.86
N SER A 46 -9.97 -19.38 -15.63
CA SER A 46 -9.06 -18.64 -14.77
C SER A 46 -8.04 -19.60 -14.15
N ASN A 47 -6.81 -19.13 -13.93
CA ASN A 47 -5.97 -19.67 -12.87
C ASN A 47 -6.75 -19.67 -11.54
N TRP A 48 -6.33 -20.49 -10.57
CA TRP A 48 -6.94 -20.59 -9.22
C TRP A 48 -7.12 -19.22 -8.52
N TYR A 49 -6.51 -18.15 -9.03
CA TYR A 49 -6.76 -16.78 -8.64
C TYR A 49 -7.27 -15.97 -9.83
N GLY A 50 -8.55 -15.61 -9.86
CA GLY A 50 -9.00 -14.52 -10.72
C GLY A 50 -8.09 -13.31 -10.51
N ALA A 51 -7.72 -12.63 -11.60
CA ALA A 51 -6.80 -11.49 -11.67
C ALA A 51 -7.31 -10.20 -10.98
N THR A 52 -7.99 -10.35 -9.84
CA THR A 52 -8.49 -9.27 -8.96
C THR A 52 -8.59 -9.75 -7.50
N PHE A 53 -7.85 -10.79 -7.11
CA PHE A 53 -7.76 -11.14 -5.69
C PHE A 53 -6.59 -10.38 -5.08
N GLY A 54 -6.90 -9.51 -4.14
CA GLY A 54 -6.01 -8.60 -3.42
C GLY A 54 -6.86 -7.46 -2.86
N PRO A 55 -6.48 -6.83 -1.74
CA PRO A 55 -7.10 -5.60 -1.29
C PRO A 55 -7.21 -4.62 -2.47
N PRO A 56 -8.37 -3.98 -2.69
CA PRO A 56 -8.56 -3.07 -3.82
C PRO A 56 -7.50 -1.98 -3.84
N ASP A 57 -7.09 -1.58 -5.04
CA ASP A 57 -6.22 -0.43 -5.24
C ASP A 57 -7.08 0.83 -5.28
N ALA A 58 -6.95 1.67 -4.26
CA ALA A 58 -7.67 2.92 -4.09
C ALA A 58 -6.86 4.15 -4.53
N SER A 59 -5.77 3.95 -5.28
CA SER A 59 -4.88 5.04 -5.71
C SER A 59 -5.60 6.11 -6.51
N ALA A 60 -6.42 5.71 -7.49
CA ALA A 60 -7.13 6.62 -8.38
C ALA A 60 -8.52 7.02 -7.86
N GLU A 61 -9.17 6.13 -7.13
CA GLU A 61 -10.52 6.32 -6.62
C GLU A 61 -10.75 5.43 -5.39
N PHE A 62 -11.37 5.98 -4.34
CA PHE A 62 -11.73 5.18 -3.18
C PHE A 62 -12.93 4.28 -3.50
N PRO A 63 -12.93 3.02 -3.02
CA PRO A 63 -14.04 2.13 -3.25
C PRO A 63 -15.31 2.62 -2.53
N GLU A 64 -16.46 2.63 -3.24
CA GLU A 64 -17.76 2.95 -2.63
C GLU A 64 -18.14 1.97 -1.52
N GLN A 65 -17.74 0.70 -1.65
CA GLN A 65 -17.91 -0.31 -0.63
C GLN A 65 -16.74 -0.28 0.36
N ARG A 66 -17.03 -0.36 1.66
CA ARG A 66 -15.99 -0.57 2.69
C ARG A 66 -15.40 -1.98 2.58
N PHE A 67 -14.07 -2.05 2.53
CA PHE A 67 -13.28 -3.28 2.56
C PHE A 67 -12.46 -3.35 3.85
N ASP A 68 -12.09 -4.56 4.28
CA ASP A 68 -11.23 -4.73 5.47
C ASP A 68 -9.85 -4.07 5.29
N GLU A 69 -9.37 -4.04 4.05
CA GLU A 69 -8.13 -3.40 3.62
C GLU A 69 -8.34 -2.82 2.21
N TYR A 70 -7.76 -1.65 1.94
CA TYR A 70 -7.41 -1.24 0.58
C TYR A 70 -5.95 -0.79 0.55
N ARG A 71 -5.41 -0.59 -0.65
CA ARG A 71 -4.03 -0.14 -0.84
C ARG A 71 -3.96 1.15 -1.63
N LEU A 72 -2.98 1.98 -1.29
CA LEU A 72 -2.61 3.15 -2.07
C LEU A 72 -1.22 2.94 -2.64
N THR A 73 -1.04 3.23 -3.92
CA THR A 73 0.23 3.17 -4.63
C THR A 73 0.57 4.56 -5.14
N THR A 74 1.58 5.17 -4.53
CA THR A 74 2.04 6.52 -4.89
C THR A 74 3.43 6.47 -5.52
N GLY A 75 3.61 7.19 -6.62
CA GLY A 75 4.89 7.35 -7.30
C GLY A 75 5.66 8.59 -6.82
N TYR A 76 6.97 8.42 -6.68
CA TYR A 76 7.92 9.45 -6.27
C TYR A 76 9.05 9.61 -7.28
N THR A 77 9.51 10.84 -7.48
CA THR A 77 10.78 11.12 -8.15
C THR A 77 11.95 10.55 -7.33
N GLY A 78 13.15 10.52 -7.90
CA GLY A 78 14.34 10.05 -7.16
C GLY A 78 14.65 10.89 -5.93
N GLU A 79 14.50 12.21 -6.04
CA GLU A 79 14.76 13.16 -4.94
C GLU A 79 13.72 13.03 -3.83
N GLU A 80 12.44 12.99 -4.18
CA GLU A 80 11.37 12.79 -3.19
C GLU A 80 11.52 11.43 -2.50
N TRP A 81 11.85 10.37 -3.23
CA TRP A 81 12.04 9.04 -2.65
C TRP A 81 13.19 9.03 -1.64
N ALA A 82 14.30 9.71 -1.93
CA ALA A 82 15.41 9.82 -1.00
C ALA A 82 15.00 10.53 0.30
N LEU A 83 14.11 11.54 0.21
CA LEU A 83 13.54 12.20 1.39
C LEU A 83 12.62 11.27 2.18
N VAL A 84 11.77 10.49 1.50
CA VAL A 84 10.90 9.48 2.13
C VAL A 84 11.71 8.45 2.89
N THR A 85 12.73 7.86 2.27
CA THR A 85 13.57 6.84 2.92
C THR A 85 14.37 7.45 4.07
N SER A 86 14.94 8.64 3.90
CA SER A 86 15.68 9.34 4.97
C SER A 86 14.78 9.71 6.15
N GLY A 87 13.51 10.05 5.90
CA GLY A 87 12.51 10.32 6.92
C GLY A 87 12.09 9.05 7.68
N ALA A 88 11.82 7.97 6.94
CA ALA A 88 11.49 6.66 7.48
C ALA A 88 12.63 6.12 8.37
N ASP A 89 13.88 6.20 7.89
CA ASP A 89 15.07 5.78 8.64
C ASP A 89 15.22 6.55 9.96
N TYR A 90 15.00 7.87 9.94
CA TYR A 90 15.09 8.70 11.14
C TYR A 90 14.06 8.30 12.21
N LEU A 91 12.87 7.89 11.80
CA LEU A 91 11.82 7.42 12.70
C LEU A 91 11.90 5.90 12.97
N SER A 92 12.90 5.20 12.44
CA SER A 92 13.04 3.74 12.52
C SER A 92 11.80 2.98 11.99
N MET A 93 11.25 3.47 10.88
CA MET A 93 10.07 2.91 10.20
C MET A 93 10.45 2.35 8.82
N SER A 94 9.67 1.40 8.31
CA SER A 94 9.67 1.09 6.88
C SER A 94 9.02 2.23 6.07
N PRO A 95 9.30 2.33 4.75
CA PRO A 95 8.63 3.33 3.91
C PRO A 95 7.10 3.23 3.89
N ALA A 96 6.53 2.04 4.04
CA ALA A 96 5.07 1.86 4.11
C ALA A 96 4.51 2.38 5.44
N GLU A 97 5.17 2.07 6.57
CA GLU A 97 4.78 2.60 7.88
C GLU A 97 4.90 4.12 7.94
N PHE A 98 5.96 4.69 7.35
CA PHE A 98 6.14 6.13 7.27
C PHE A 98 5.00 6.82 6.51
N GLN A 99 4.56 6.24 5.40
CA GLN A 99 3.42 6.78 4.62
C GLN A 99 2.09 6.69 5.36
N ARG A 100 1.84 5.57 6.06
CA ARG A 100 0.66 5.43 6.91
C ARG A 100 0.68 6.43 8.06
N ALA A 101 1.82 6.57 8.74
CA ALA A 101 2.01 7.57 9.80
C ALA A 101 1.79 9.00 9.28
N ALA A 102 2.24 9.29 8.06
CA ALA A 102 2.04 10.59 7.44
C ALA A 102 0.56 10.93 7.27
N ILE A 103 -0.26 9.98 6.78
CA ILE A 103 -1.73 10.17 6.68
C ILE A 103 -2.34 10.49 8.04
N TRP A 104 -1.95 9.76 9.08
CA TRP A 104 -2.43 10.01 10.44
C TRP A 104 -2.03 11.39 10.96
N VAL A 105 -0.77 11.78 10.77
CA VAL A 105 -0.29 13.12 11.17
C VAL A 105 -1.05 14.21 10.45
N THR A 106 -1.26 14.11 9.13
CA THR A 106 -1.99 15.10 8.37
C THR A 106 -3.47 15.14 8.76
N SER A 107 -4.13 13.99 8.92
CA SER A 107 -5.52 13.91 9.39
C SER A 107 -5.69 14.54 10.78
N PHE A 108 -4.73 14.32 11.68
CA PHE A 108 -4.70 14.96 12.99
C PHE A 108 -4.55 16.49 12.90
N LEU A 109 -3.63 16.98 12.07
CA LEU A 109 -3.44 18.42 11.86
C LEU A 109 -4.67 19.09 11.26
N LEU A 110 -5.36 18.43 10.33
CA LEU A 110 -6.63 18.91 9.77
C LEU A 110 -7.71 19.01 10.85
N ASN A 111 -7.81 18.02 11.74
CA ASN A 111 -8.75 18.10 12.87
C ASN A 111 -8.40 19.22 13.87
N LEU A 112 -7.13 19.64 13.94
CA LEU A 112 -6.71 20.75 14.80
C LEU A 112 -6.96 22.14 14.21
N SER A 113 -7.04 22.28 12.88
CA SER A 113 -7.17 23.61 12.26
C SER A 113 -8.48 24.30 12.63
N GLN A 114 -9.50 23.55 13.06
CA GLN A 114 -10.87 24.02 13.33
C GLN A 114 -11.50 24.77 12.15
N ASP A 115 -10.94 24.61 10.95
CA ASP A 115 -11.46 25.21 9.73
C ASP A 115 -12.66 24.38 9.26
N PRO A 116 -13.90 24.91 9.31
CA PRO A 116 -15.08 24.16 8.91
C PRO A 116 -15.10 23.86 7.41
N ASP A 117 -14.40 24.67 6.62
CA ASP A 117 -14.36 24.55 5.16
C ASP A 117 -13.12 23.76 4.69
N GLY A 118 -12.15 23.53 5.59
CA GLY A 118 -10.90 22.84 5.29
C GLY A 118 -9.94 23.70 4.46
N PRO A 119 -8.76 23.17 4.10
CA PRO A 119 -7.84 23.87 3.24
C PRO A 119 -8.41 24.05 1.83
N ASP A 120 -7.92 25.06 1.10
CA ASP A 120 -8.21 25.19 -0.33
C ASP A 120 -7.80 23.90 -1.07
N PRO A 121 -8.58 23.47 -2.09
CA PRO A 121 -8.20 22.36 -2.97
C PRO A 121 -6.81 22.53 -3.57
N LEU A 122 -6.09 21.41 -3.76
CA LEU A 122 -4.79 21.43 -4.41
C LEU A 122 -4.95 21.44 -5.93
N ASP A 123 -4.67 22.58 -6.55
CA ASP A 123 -4.69 22.76 -8.01
C ASP A 123 -3.36 23.39 -8.51
N PRO A 124 -2.52 22.66 -9.26
CA PRO A 124 -2.70 21.25 -9.64
C PRO A 124 -2.49 20.29 -8.46
N PRO A 125 -3.08 19.08 -8.52
CA PRO A 125 -2.78 18.03 -7.55
C PRO A 125 -1.31 17.59 -7.66
N PRO A 126 -0.73 17.01 -6.60
CA PRO A 126 0.66 16.58 -6.61
C PRO A 126 0.88 15.45 -7.62
N ASN A 127 2.03 15.46 -8.30
CA ASN A 127 2.36 14.44 -9.29
C ASN A 127 2.70 13.09 -8.61
N VAL A 128 1.98 12.04 -9.01
CA VAL A 128 2.10 10.66 -8.48
C VAL A 128 2.64 9.65 -9.51
N ASP A 129 3.10 10.12 -10.68
CA ASP A 129 3.62 9.27 -11.77
C ASP A 129 5.10 8.92 -11.62
N GLY A 130 5.73 9.29 -10.51
CA GLY A 130 7.13 9.01 -10.23
C GLY A 130 7.48 7.51 -10.32
N LEU A 131 8.69 7.21 -10.78
CA LEU A 131 9.13 5.82 -11.03
C LEU A 131 9.34 4.99 -9.76
N ASN A 132 9.64 5.64 -8.62
CA ASN A 132 9.75 4.97 -7.33
C ASN A 132 8.35 4.83 -6.75
N ARG A 133 7.74 3.65 -6.90
CA ARG A 133 6.39 3.39 -6.40
C ARG A 133 6.43 2.73 -5.04
N ALA A 134 5.60 3.22 -4.13
CA ALA A 134 5.39 2.59 -2.85
C ALA A 134 3.90 2.25 -2.67
N THR A 135 3.63 1.01 -2.30
CA THR A 135 2.28 0.51 -2.03
C THR A 135 2.11 0.32 -0.54
N THR A 136 1.10 0.95 0.04
CA THR A 136 0.82 0.95 1.48
C THR A 136 -0.58 0.43 1.74
N ALA A 137 -0.73 -0.47 2.71
CA ALA A 137 -2.02 -1.01 3.15
C ALA A 137 -2.71 -0.08 4.16
N TYR A 138 -4.02 0.07 4.02
CA TYR A 138 -4.89 0.85 4.91
C TYR A 138 -6.02 -0.06 5.43
N LEU A 139 -5.97 -0.38 6.72
CA LEU A 139 -6.90 -1.31 7.35
C LEU A 139 -8.09 -0.58 7.97
N VAL A 140 -9.29 -1.12 7.79
CA VAL A 140 -10.51 -0.56 8.39
C VAL A 140 -10.49 -0.65 9.91
N SER A 141 -9.91 -1.74 10.45
CA SER A 141 -9.84 -2.03 11.89
C SER A 141 -8.95 -1.05 12.65
N GLU A 142 -8.01 -0.41 11.96
CA GLU A 142 -7.07 0.56 12.54
C GLU A 142 -7.55 2.01 12.33
N GLY A 143 -8.63 2.22 11.57
CA GLY A 143 -9.12 3.55 11.21
C GLY A 143 -8.35 4.21 10.08
N ASP A 144 -7.33 3.55 9.53
CA ASP A 144 -6.46 4.04 8.46
C ASP A 144 -7.24 4.56 7.25
N GLN A 145 -8.27 3.82 6.83
CA GLN A 145 -9.07 4.18 5.67
C GLN A 145 -9.84 5.49 5.86
N VAL A 146 -10.36 5.71 7.08
CA VAL A 146 -11.04 6.97 7.43
C VAL A 146 -10.05 8.12 7.37
N ALA A 147 -8.84 7.94 7.90
CA ALA A 147 -7.81 8.97 7.88
C ALA A 147 -7.37 9.31 6.44
N ALA A 148 -7.18 8.31 5.59
CA ALA A 148 -6.81 8.50 4.19
C ALA A 148 -7.93 9.20 3.38
N GLU A 149 -9.17 8.75 3.51
CA GLU A 149 -10.34 9.39 2.89
C GLU A 149 -10.54 10.83 3.39
N HIS A 150 -10.28 11.09 4.68
CA HIS A 150 -10.37 12.42 5.26
C HIS A 150 -9.34 13.39 4.66
N VAL A 151 -8.07 12.98 4.56
CA VAL A 151 -7.02 13.80 3.91
C VAL A 151 -7.37 14.05 2.45
N ALA A 152 -7.80 13.02 1.73
CA ALA A 152 -8.16 13.15 0.33
C ALA A 152 -9.34 14.12 0.11
N GLY A 153 -10.39 13.98 0.92
CA GLY A 153 -11.54 14.88 0.88
C GLY A 153 -11.18 16.32 1.21
N ALA A 154 -10.35 16.53 2.24
CA ALA A 154 -9.94 17.87 2.66
C ALA A 154 -9.20 18.64 1.55
N PHE A 155 -8.36 17.97 0.76
CA PHE A 155 -7.62 18.60 -0.34
C PHE A 155 -8.26 18.42 -1.72
N SER A 156 -9.42 17.73 -1.81
CA SER A 156 -10.09 17.37 -3.06
C SER A 156 -9.19 16.63 -4.06
N VAL A 157 -8.47 15.61 -3.59
CA VAL A 157 -7.52 14.79 -4.36
C VAL A 157 -7.84 13.30 -4.29
N ASN A 158 -7.23 12.47 -5.14
CA ASN A 158 -7.37 11.01 -5.06
C ASN A 158 -6.48 10.38 -3.96
N GLY A 159 -6.56 9.06 -3.80
CA GLY A 159 -5.83 8.35 -2.75
C GLY A 159 -4.30 8.45 -2.86
N ALA A 160 -3.75 8.28 -4.07
CA ALA A 160 -2.31 8.38 -4.28
C ALA A 160 -1.80 9.81 -3.99
N GLU A 161 -2.56 10.81 -4.43
CA GLU A 161 -2.27 12.22 -4.20
C GLU A 161 -2.39 12.57 -2.72
N ALA A 162 -3.40 12.10 -2.00
CA ALA A 162 -3.55 12.29 -0.57
C ALA A 162 -2.35 11.74 0.22
N GLN A 163 -1.89 10.54 -0.13
CA GLN A 163 -0.68 9.95 0.46
C GLN A 163 0.56 10.81 0.14
N LYS A 164 0.67 11.34 -1.08
CA LYS A 164 1.77 12.24 -1.50
C LYS A 164 1.80 13.54 -0.68
N VAL A 165 0.64 14.18 -0.49
CA VAL A 165 0.51 15.38 0.35
C VAL A 165 0.94 15.09 1.78
N ALA A 166 0.38 14.04 2.37
CA ALA A 166 0.65 13.71 3.75
C ALA A 166 2.13 13.40 4.00
N VAL A 167 2.73 12.63 3.10
CA VAL A 167 4.17 12.30 3.14
C VAL A 167 5.04 13.55 3.05
N THR A 168 4.65 14.51 2.20
CA THR A 168 5.37 15.79 2.09
C THR A 168 5.35 16.55 3.42
N VAL A 169 4.20 16.57 4.10
CA VAL A 169 4.06 17.17 5.44
C VAL A 169 4.98 16.46 6.45
N LEU A 170 4.96 15.12 6.50
CA LEU A 170 5.78 14.39 7.47
C LEU A 170 7.28 14.52 7.18
N VAL A 171 7.70 14.49 5.92
CA VAL A 171 9.09 14.78 5.51
C VAL A 171 9.52 16.16 5.99
N PHE A 172 8.67 17.18 5.83
CA PHE A 172 8.96 18.54 6.31
C PHE A 172 9.13 18.58 7.84
N LEU A 173 8.22 17.95 8.59
CA LEU A 173 8.30 17.88 10.05
C LEU A 173 9.57 17.16 10.52
N VAL A 174 9.93 16.04 9.89
CA VAL A 174 11.17 15.31 10.19
C VAL A 174 12.40 16.15 9.86
N GLY A 175 12.39 16.86 8.74
CA GLY A 175 13.46 17.79 8.36
C GLY A 175 13.68 18.88 9.40
N MET A 176 12.60 19.45 9.95
CA MET A 176 12.70 20.42 11.05
C MET A 176 13.26 19.82 12.34
N SER A 177 12.93 18.57 12.66
CA SER A 177 13.48 17.88 13.83
C SER A 177 14.98 17.63 13.69
N LYS A 178 15.44 17.13 12.53
CA LYS A 178 16.87 16.91 12.24
C LYS A 178 17.68 18.20 12.37
N ALA A 179 17.18 19.30 11.82
CA ALA A 179 17.86 20.60 11.86
C ALA A 179 18.02 21.19 13.28
N ARG A 180 17.30 20.67 14.29
CA ARG A 180 17.45 21.07 15.69
C ARG A 180 18.51 20.25 16.45
N GLU A 181 18.89 19.10 15.92
CA GLU A 181 19.87 18.20 16.53
C GLU A 181 21.31 18.51 16.07
N GLU A 182 21.46 19.35 15.03
CA GLU A 182 22.72 19.92 14.53
C GLU A 182 23.09 21.24 15.22
#